data_AF-A0A2T3HH50-F1
#
_entry.id   AF-A0A2T3HH50-F1
#
_cell.length_a   1.000
_cell.length_b   1.000
_cell.length_c   1.000
_cell.angle_alpha   90.00
_cell.angle_beta   90.00
_cell.angle_gamma   90.00
#
_symmetry.space_group_name_H-M   'P 1'
#
loop_
_entity.id
_entity.type
_entity.pdbx_description
1 polymer ?
#
loop_
_entity_poly.entity_id
_entity_poly.type
_entity_poly.pdbx_seq_one_letter_code
_entity_poly.pdbx_strand_id
1 'polypeptide(L)'
;MLTLNKFRAFMGLILCLIAGFCPFLKVPIKGNWNLYQSDPRLFLITYTIIALGVIALFVRKAGFFKFTAWVHLIWFVLAAAAVWFKSNNYFNFGIADRLLAKTIHYQWGWIVWLVGVLFLIMSVQRGRNLGNKVPPEMPRV
;
A
#
# COMPACT_ATOMS: atom_id res chain seq x y z
N MET A 1 -1.51 -17.62 17.53
CA MET A 1 -0.96 -17.89 16.18
C MET A 1 -1.46 -16.83 15.21
N LEU A 2 -0.69 -16.45 14.17
CA LEU A 2 -1.17 -15.53 13.13
C LEU A 2 -1.84 -16.33 12.01
N THR A 3 -3.00 -15.88 11.55
CA THR A 3 -3.72 -16.46 10.41
C THR A 3 -3.72 -15.47 9.24
N LEU A 4 -3.59 -15.99 8.02
CA LEU A 4 -3.55 -15.19 6.79
C LEU A 4 -4.80 -15.48 5.94
N ASN A 5 -5.64 -14.47 5.76
CA ASN A 5 -6.78 -14.52 4.85
C ASN A 5 -6.29 -14.31 3.41
N LYS A 6 -6.16 -15.42 2.68
CA LYS A 6 -5.62 -15.44 1.31
C LYS A 6 -6.40 -14.54 0.36
N PHE A 7 -7.74 -14.53 0.43
CA PHE A 7 -8.57 -13.69 -0.45
C PHE A 7 -8.23 -12.20 -0.29
N ARG A 8 -8.17 -11.72 0.96
CA ARG A 8 -7.81 -10.33 1.25
C ARG A 8 -6.37 -10.01 0.84
N ALA A 9 -5.45 -10.93 1.07
CA ALA A 9 -4.04 -10.77 0.69
C ALA A 9 -3.88 -10.65 -0.83
N PHE A 10 -4.52 -11.52 -1.61
CA PHE A 10 -4.51 -11.44 -3.07
C PHE A 10 -5.14 -10.15 -3.57
N MET A 11 -6.29 -9.77 -3.03
CA MET A 11 -6.94 -8.51 -3.42
C MET A 11 -6.07 -7.30 -3.12
N GLY A 12 -5.43 -7.26 -1.95
CA GLY A 12 -4.49 -6.20 -1.61
C GLY A 12 -3.30 -6.11 -2.57
N LEU A 13 -2.67 -7.25 -2.88
CA LEU A 13 -1.54 -7.31 -3.82
C LEU A 13 -1.94 -6.86 -5.23
N ILE A 14 -3.08 -7.33 -5.75
CA ILE A 14 -3.58 -6.97 -7.08
C ILE A 14 -3.91 -5.48 -7.15
N LEU A 15 -4.59 -4.93 -6.13
CA LEU A 15 -4.91 -3.50 -6.09
C LEU A 15 -3.64 -2.63 -6.03
N CYS A 16 -2.65 -3.00 -5.21
CA CYS A 16 -1.37 -2.29 -5.16
C CYS A 16 -0.62 -2.34 -6.51
N LEU A 17 -0.68 -3.48 -7.21
CA LEU A 17 -0.08 -3.63 -8.53
C LEU A 17 -0.75 -2.72 -9.56
N ILE A 18 -2.08 -2.80 -9.68
CA ILE A 18 -2.87 -2.01 -10.64
C ILE A 18 -2.74 -0.51 -10.34
N ALA A 19 -2.69 -0.12 -9.05
CA ALA A 19 -2.53 1.26 -8.64
C ALA A 19 -1.35 1.92 -9.36
N GLY A 20 -0.21 1.22 -9.49
CA GLY A 20 1.00 1.72 -10.17
C GLY A 20 0.77 2.24 -11.60
N PHE A 21 -0.26 1.76 -12.29
CA PHE A 21 -0.66 2.18 -13.64
C PHE A 21 -1.80 3.20 -13.65
N CYS A 22 -2.50 3.37 -12.53
CA CYS A 22 -3.51 4.40 -12.36
C CYS A 22 -2.87 5.80 -12.35
N PRO A 23 -3.64 6.85 -12.70
CA PRO A 23 -3.17 8.22 -12.59
C PRO A 23 -2.96 8.59 -11.11
N PHE A 24 -1.74 8.98 -10.77
CA PHE A 24 -1.33 9.47 -9.45
C PHE A 24 -1.27 10.98 -9.40
N LEU A 25 -0.84 11.60 -10.49
CA LEU A 25 -0.71 13.05 -10.62
C LEU A 25 -1.34 13.50 -11.94
N LYS A 26 -1.94 14.68 -11.93
CA LYS A 26 -2.31 15.41 -13.14
C LYS A 26 -1.35 16.58 -13.28
N VAL A 27 -0.47 16.50 -14.27
CA VAL A 27 0.51 17.53 -14.59
C VAL A 27 -0.09 18.44 -15.67
N PRO A 28 0.00 19.77 -15.55
CA PRO A 28 -0.44 20.68 -16.60
C PRO A 28 0.25 20.33 -17.93
N ILE A 29 -0.49 20.43 -19.05
CA ILE A 29 -0.01 20.18 -20.42
C ILE A 29 0.28 18.70 -20.72
N LYS A 30 0.97 17.97 -19.84
CA LYS A 30 1.30 16.55 -20.05
C LYS A 30 0.19 15.57 -19.66
N GLY A 31 -0.79 16.00 -18.86
CA GLY A 31 -1.95 15.19 -18.50
C GLY A 31 -1.72 14.25 -17.31
N ASN A 32 -2.33 13.08 -17.36
CA ASN A 32 -2.36 12.11 -16.27
C ASN A 32 -1.07 11.28 -16.23
N TRP A 33 -0.36 11.36 -15.11
CA TRP A 33 0.85 10.61 -14.87
C TRP A 33 0.61 9.49 -13.88
N ASN A 34 1.11 8.31 -14.20
CA ASN A 34 1.16 7.19 -13.26
C ASN A 34 2.38 7.28 -12.33
N LEU A 35 2.59 6.27 -11.50
CA LEU A 35 3.66 6.29 -10.50
C LEU A 35 5.06 6.32 -11.15
N TYR A 36 5.24 5.57 -12.25
CA TYR A 36 6.49 5.51 -12.99
C TYR A 36 6.88 6.86 -13.60
N GLN A 37 5.93 7.54 -14.23
CA GLN A 37 6.15 8.86 -14.83
C GLN A 37 6.41 9.94 -13.78
N SER A 38 5.82 9.80 -12.58
CA SER A 38 6.02 10.73 -11.47
C SER A 38 7.44 10.65 -10.91
N ASP A 39 7.91 9.42 -10.64
CA ASP A 39 9.27 9.15 -10.23
C ASP A 39 9.61 7.65 -10.40
N PRO A 40 10.57 7.30 -11.28
CA PRO A 40 10.96 5.91 -11.48
C PRO A 40 11.46 5.21 -10.22
N ARG A 41 12.09 5.95 -9.28
CA ARG A 41 12.59 5.39 -8.02
C ARG A 41 11.42 4.98 -7.13
N LEU A 42 10.40 5.83 -7.08
CA LEU A 42 9.18 5.57 -6.30
C LEU A 42 8.45 4.32 -6.83
N PHE A 43 8.36 4.20 -8.16
CA PHE A 43 7.81 3.02 -8.82
C PHE A 43 8.59 1.74 -8.49
N LEU A 44 9.91 1.75 -8.64
CA LEU A 44 10.75 0.58 -8.39
C LEU A 44 10.67 0.10 -6.94
N ILE A 45 10.72 1.02 -5.97
CA ILE A 45 10.62 0.66 -4.55
C ILE A 45 9.24 0.07 -4.26
N THR A 46 8.16 0.69 -4.75
CA THR A 46 6.80 0.15 -4.58
C THR A 46 6.69 -1.28 -5.10
N TYR A 47 7.14 -1.54 -6.32
CA TYR A 47 7.09 -2.88 -6.94
C TYR A 47 7.99 -3.89 -6.24
N THR A 48 9.12 -3.45 -5.70
CA THR A 48 9.98 -4.30 -4.86
C THR A 48 9.25 -4.75 -3.60
N ILE A 49 8.56 -3.84 -2.91
CA ILE A 49 7.79 -4.21 -1.70
C ILE A 49 6.61 -5.12 -2.09
N ILE A 50 6.00 -4.93 -3.26
CA ILE A 50 4.91 -5.81 -3.75
C ILE A 50 5.45 -7.22 -3.97
N ALA A 51 6.60 -7.34 -4.65
CA ALA A 51 7.28 -8.61 -4.87
C ALA A 51 7.64 -9.32 -3.56
N LEU A 52 8.14 -8.59 -2.55
CA LEU A 52 8.38 -9.16 -1.22
C LEU A 52 7.10 -9.69 -0.56
N GLY A 53 5.98 -8.97 -0.69
CA GLY A 53 4.67 -9.43 -0.21
C GLY A 53 4.20 -10.70 -0.92
N VAL A 54 4.40 -10.80 -2.23
CA VAL A 54 4.13 -12.00 -3.02
C VAL A 54 4.97 -13.18 -2.52
N ILE A 55 6.28 -13.00 -2.33
CA ILE A 55 7.18 -14.03 -1.80
C ILE A 55 6.69 -14.48 -0.41
N ALA A 56 6.36 -13.54 0.48
CA ALA A 56 5.87 -13.85 1.82
C ALA A 56 4.57 -14.68 1.80
N LEU A 57 3.69 -14.44 0.83
CA LEU A 57 2.46 -15.19 0.59
C LEU A 57 2.78 -16.64 0.18
N PHE A 58 3.71 -16.84 -0.76
CA PHE A 58 4.07 -18.16 -1.28
C PHE A 58 4.82 -19.03 -0.27
N VAL A 59 5.69 -18.45 0.54
CA VAL A 59 6.41 -19.16 1.63
C VAL A 59 5.47 -19.44 2.83
N ARG A 60 4.21 -18.97 2.79
CA ARG A 60 3.17 -19.18 3.80
C ARG A 60 3.55 -18.68 5.21
N LYS A 61 4.47 -17.70 5.29
CA LYS A 61 4.92 -17.11 6.55
C LYS A 61 4.08 -15.90 6.89
N ALA A 62 2.96 -16.10 7.59
CA ALA A 62 2.01 -15.03 7.95
C ALA A 62 2.66 -13.86 8.72
N GLY A 63 3.67 -14.13 9.56
CA GLY A 63 4.45 -13.08 10.22
C GLY A 63 5.25 -12.22 9.25
N PHE A 64 5.90 -12.83 8.26
CA PHE A 64 6.63 -12.10 7.22
C PHE A 64 5.68 -11.31 6.33
N PHE A 65 4.54 -11.89 5.95
CA PHE A 65 3.52 -11.19 5.16
C PHE A 65 2.98 -9.96 5.92
N LYS A 66 2.73 -10.11 7.23
CA LYS A 66 2.32 -8.98 8.09
C LYS A 66 3.36 -7.87 8.10
N PHE A 67 4.64 -8.23 8.23
CA PHE A 67 5.73 -7.26 8.15
C PHE A 67 5.72 -6.51 6.81
N THR A 68 5.62 -7.23 5.68
CA THR A 68 5.56 -6.59 4.35
C THR A 68 4.34 -5.70 4.17
N ALA A 69 3.19 -6.03 4.76
CA ALA A 69 1.99 -5.20 4.72
C ALA A 69 2.17 -3.87 5.48
N TRP A 70 2.82 -3.90 6.64
CA TRP A 70 3.15 -2.70 7.40
C TRP A 70 4.22 -1.85 6.70
N VAL A 71 5.25 -2.47 6.13
CA VAL A 71 6.23 -1.77 5.29
C VAL A 71 5.54 -1.08 4.11
N HIS A 72 4.55 -1.73 3.49
CA HIS A 72 3.74 -1.14 2.43
C HIS A 72 3.00 0.13 2.87
N LEU A 73 2.39 0.11 4.07
CA LEU A 73 1.69 1.27 4.60
C LEU A 73 2.62 2.43 4.89
N ILE A 74 3.74 2.15 5.57
CA ILE A 74 4.76 3.17 5.86
C ILE A 74 5.25 3.77 4.54
N TRP A 75 5.55 2.91 3.56
CA TRP A 75 5.99 3.36 2.25
C TRP A 75 4.93 4.19 1.51
N PHE A 76 3.65 3.82 1.57
CA PHE A 76 2.56 4.64 1.01
C PHE A 76 2.57 6.07 1.56
N VAL A 77 2.70 6.23 2.89
CA VAL A 77 2.75 7.55 3.53
C VAL A 77 4.01 8.31 3.11
N LEU A 78 5.17 7.65 3.11
CA LEU A 78 6.43 8.25 2.67
C LEU A 78 6.38 8.67 1.19
N ALA A 79 5.76 7.87 0.33
CA ALA A 79 5.59 8.16 -1.09
C ALA A 79 4.69 9.38 -1.30
N ALA A 80 3.55 9.45 -0.63
CA ALA A 80 2.65 10.59 -0.69
C ALA A 80 3.34 11.87 -0.22
N ALA A 81 4.09 11.80 0.89
CA ALA A 81 4.87 12.91 1.42
C ALA A 81 6.00 13.32 0.47
N ALA A 82 6.76 12.37 -0.09
CA ALA A 82 7.85 12.66 -1.02
C ALA A 82 7.34 13.36 -2.28
N VAL A 83 6.21 12.92 -2.83
CA VAL A 83 5.56 13.59 -3.97
C VAL A 83 5.11 15.00 -3.59
N TRP A 84 4.53 15.17 -2.39
CA TRP A 84 4.09 16.46 -1.90
C TRP A 84 5.27 17.44 -1.74
N PHE A 85 6.35 17.00 -1.10
CA PHE A 85 7.56 17.80 -0.94
C PHE A 85 8.18 18.15 -2.30
N LYS A 86 8.20 17.21 -3.25
CA LYS A 86 8.71 17.43 -4.60
C LYS A 86 7.85 18.47 -5.34
N SER A 87 6.52 18.36 -5.30
CA SER A 87 5.64 19.37 -5.91
C SER A 87 5.76 20.74 -5.27
N ASN A 88 6.01 20.82 -3.96
CA ASN A 88 6.01 22.10 -3.25
C ASN A 88 7.39 22.79 -3.18
N ASN A 89 8.51 22.06 -3.32
CA ASN A 89 9.86 22.60 -3.10
C ASN A 89 10.81 22.51 -4.31
N TYR A 90 10.63 21.58 -5.26
CA TYR A 90 11.59 21.41 -6.37
C TYR A 90 11.44 22.45 -7.49
N PHE A 91 10.33 23.18 -7.56
CA PHE A 91 10.08 24.20 -8.58
C PHE A 91 10.57 25.60 -8.16
N ASN A 92 11.76 25.69 -7.56
CA ASN A 92 12.38 26.98 -7.21
C ASN A 92 13.18 27.62 -8.36
N PHE A 93 13.15 27.06 -9.57
CA PHE A 93 13.80 27.63 -10.75
C PHE A 93 12.81 28.49 -11.56
N GLY A 94 12.51 29.69 -11.06
CA GLY A 94 11.79 30.74 -11.81
C GLY A 94 10.26 30.77 -11.65
N ILE A 95 9.66 31.85 -12.13
CA ILE A 95 8.22 32.18 -11.95
C ILE A 95 7.31 31.18 -12.68
N ALA A 96 7.73 30.67 -13.85
CA ALA A 96 6.98 29.69 -14.64
C ALA A 96 6.87 28.33 -13.93
N ASP A 97 7.94 27.88 -13.29
CA ASP A 97 7.98 26.63 -12.53
C ASP A 97 7.09 26.70 -11.28
N ARG A 98 7.05 27.84 -10.58
CA ARG A 98 6.13 28.06 -9.45
C ARG A 98 4.65 28.01 -9.85
N LEU A 99 4.29 28.48 -11.04
CA LEU A 99 2.92 28.41 -11.55
C LEU A 99 2.54 26.98 -11.95
N LEU A 100 3.48 26.21 -12.51
CA LEU A 100 3.26 24.80 -12.86
C LEU A 100 3.14 23.90 -11.62
N ALA A 101 3.96 24.16 -10.60
CA ALA A 101 3.95 23.46 -9.32
C ALA A 101 2.60 23.53 -8.60
N LYS A 102 1.99 24.73 -8.59
CA LYS A 102 0.71 25.00 -7.92
C LYS A 102 -0.48 24.29 -8.59
N THR A 103 -0.27 23.73 -9.78
CA THR A 103 -1.32 23.15 -10.62
C THR A 103 -1.21 21.62 -10.72
N ILE A 104 -0.28 20.99 -9.99
CA ILE A 104 -0.20 19.52 -9.88
C ILE A 104 -1.30 19.04 -8.93
N HIS A 105 -2.21 18.22 -9.45
CA HIS A 105 -3.32 17.68 -8.67
C HIS A 105 -3.12 16.18 -8.41
N TYR A 106 -3.32 15.77 -7.16
CA TYR A 106 -3.41 14.36 -6.80
C TYR A 106 -4.60 13.71 -7.50
N GLN A 107 -4.42 12.48 -7.98
CA GLN A 107 -5.43 11.71 -8.70
C GLN A 107 -5.81 10.43 -7.94
N TRP A 108 -6.82 9.72 -8.44
CA TRP A 108 -7.45 8.60 -7.74
C TRP A 108 -6.56 7.34 -7.59
N GLY A 109 -5.42 7.25 -8.27
CA GLY A 109 -4.45 6.17 -8.08
C GLY A 109 -3.97 6.03 -6.62
N TRP A 110 -3.88 7.13 -5.88
CA TRP A 110 -3.59 7.11 -4.44
C TRP A 110 -4.65 6.37 -3.64
N ILE A 111 -5.93 6.52 -4.00
CA ILE A 111 -7.04 5.84 -3.33
C ILE A 111 -6.98 4.34 -3.60
N VAL A 112 -6.74 3.94 -4.86
CA VAL A 112 -6.59 2.50 -5.22
C VAL A 112 -5.44 1.87 -4.44
N TRP A 113 -4.32 2.58 -4.35
CA TRP A 113 -3.16 2.10 -3.58
C TRP A 113 -3.50 1.96 -2.10
N LEU A 114 -4.13 2.97 -1.50
CA LEU A 114 -4.53 2.94 -0.10
C LEU A 114 -5.49 1.78 0.19
N VAL A 115 -6.50 1.57 -0.65
CA VAL A 115 -7.43 0.45 -0.51
C VAL A 115 -6.66 -0.89 -0.58
N GLY A 116 -5.74 -1.04 -1.54
CA GLY A 116 -4.88 -2.23 -1.61
C GLY A 116 -4.09 -2.47 -0.33
N VAL A 117 -3.45 -1.42 0.21
CA VAL A 117 -2.71 -1.47 1.48
C VAL A 117 -3.62 -1.87 2.65
N LEU A 118 -4.83 -1.31 2.73
CA LEU A 118 -5.79 -1.68 3.78
C LEU A 118 -6.18 -3.15 3.70
N PHE A 119 -6.40 -3.69 2.50
CA PHE A 119 -6.62 -5.13 2.29
C PHE A 119 -5.43 -5.98 2.77
N LEU A 120 -4.19 -5.55 2.50
CA LEU A 120 -2.99 -6.24 2.98
C LEU A 120 -2.93 -6.28 4.50
N ILE A 121 -3.14 -5.16 5.18
CA ILE A 121 -3.10 -5.10 6.66
C ILE A 121 -4.21 -5.96 7.28
N MET A 122 -5.44 -5.85 6.75
CA MET A 122 -6.60 -6.58 7.24
C MET A 122 -6.58 -8.09 6.89
N SER A 123 -5.62 -8.53 6.08
CA SER A 123 -5.49 -9.93 5.70
C SER A 123 -4.86 -10.78 6.80
N VAL A 124 -4.03 -10.20 7.69
CA VAL A 124 -3.39 -10.94 8.78
C VAL A 124 -4.10 -10.66 10.09
N GLN A 125 -4.60 -11.72 10.72
CA GLN A 125 -5.30 -11.63 12.00
C GLN A 125 -4.56 -12.43 13.06
N ARG A 126 -4.61 -11.95 14.32
CA ARG A 126 -4.21 -12.76 15.47
C ARG A 126 -5.33 -13.76 15.70
N GLY A 127 -5.06 -15.04 15.54
CA GLY A 127 -6.05 -16.09 15.80
C GLY A 127 -6.60 -15.89 17.20
N ARG A 128 -7.92 -15.67 17.30
CA ARG A 128 -8.62 -15.71 18.59
C ARG A 128 -8.42 -17.13 19.11
N ASN A 129 -7.77 -17.26 20.26
CA ASN A 129 -7.74 -18.53 20.98
C ASN A 129 -9.20 -18.90 21.28
N LEU A 130 -9.79 -19.79 20.49
CA LEU A 130 -11.05 -20.46 20.83
C LEU A 130 -10.77 -21.61 21.82
N GLY A 131 -9.90 -21.36 22.80
CA GLY A 131 -9.51 -22.33 23.82
C GLY A 131 -10.25 -22.06 25.12
N ASN A 132 -10.95 -23.08 25.61
CA ASN A 132 -11.67 -23.20 26.88
C ASN A 132 -13.04 -22.50 26.97
N LYS A 133 -14.00 -22.99 26.18
CA LYS A 133 -15.27 -23.41 26.80
C LYS A 133 -15.26 -24.93 26.90
N VAL A 134 -14.52 -25.46 27.87
CA VAL A 134 -14.81 -26.81 28.36
C VAL A 134 -16.19 -26.69 29.04
N PRO A 135 -17.23 -27.42 28.61
CA PRO A 135 -18.49 -27.45 29.33
C PRO A 135 -18.21 -27.92 30.76
N PRO A 136 -18.85 -27.34 31.81
CA PRO A 136 -18.70 -27.87 33.15
C PRO A 136 -19.07 -29.36 33.13
N GLU A 137 -18.15 -30.19 33.60
CA GLU A 137 -18.34 -31.63 33.73
C GLU A 137 -19.60 -31.85 34.60
N MET A 138 -20.64 -32.49 34.04
CA MET A 138 -21.87 -32.70 34.79
C MET A 138 -21.58 -33.60 36.00
N PRO A 139 -22.13 -33.29 37.19
CA PRO A 139 -21.90 -34.08 38.38
C PRO A 139 -22.33 -35.53 38.11
N ARG A 140 -21.41 -36.46 38.35
CA ARG A 140 -21.69 -37.90 38.33
C ARG A 140 -22.62 -38.21 39.49
N VAL A 141 -23.86 -38.59 39.16
CA VAL A 141 -24.89 -39.11 40.08
C VAL A 141 -24.61 -40.57 40.38
#